data_AF-A0A9N9GP84-F1
#
_entry.id   AF-A0A9N9GP84-F1
#
_cell.length_a   1.000
_cell.length_b   1.000
_cell.length_c   1.000
_cell.angle_alpha   90.00
_cell.angle_beta   90.00
_cell.angle_gamma   90.00
#
_symmetry.space_group_name_H-M   'P 1'
#
loop_
_entity.id
_entity.type
_entity.pdbx_description
1 polymer ?
#
loop_
_entity_poly.entity_id
_entity_poly.type
_entity_poly.pdbx_seq_one_letter_code
_entity_poly.pdbx_strand_id
1 'polypeptide(L)'
;MQSQQQNAPKLEIARRPKEPPTIGKIIEIESNFRKVKFDYPKIYSYTFEVSNQEQQVLENYKILFEVFNKLREDNEFDEKQYTASLKYSADIDFSPLKKFIEDENYHLLNSELLNLLRVLNIYLNFEARTKKNILTRGKGTFPIPERPKIVRRNLGLIHGFYQSVRIGWDQLLVNTDVCTAIYNNKWKKLVSLDNINPLVLREEMTKEMIIKSVIKPKERFDKIDKGIKEVYKHESDKGLRSIQFNIDNNNGFIKLKAMMINNTNVITEKGEWETIKFNKGADLYNWSVVCFAPEINESAIEPAIRQLKEILISKGLNLLDGRTKRLVNNLKSILSNVALKINGKLDGKNSRLADNLLDFKAERDDKLKGRPSVAAVCGSMDDTVTDYACRYRMNEKLRHDVDIIEKLNDMVIELLEQHEIKQTNLPDQIVFYRDGVGETQFDTVISEELEPLLDTLENHYKSKDLPTPKLTFIIIQKRHHASYAHNIANLARYFVEYKPIEESQENQGNQGGRGGRRGGRGGQGNRENLEGNRDDRRNRDDNNLRPPRPEYVQDGKTLIADSKIENEKFFL
;
A
#
# COMPACT_ATOMS: atom_id res chain seq x y z
N MET A 1 50.43 18.55 18.49
CA MET A 1 49.58 17.97 17.42
C MET A 1 48.13 18.13 17.83
N GLN A 2 47.51 19.24 17.45
CA GLN A 2 46.05 19.39 17.51
C GLN A 2 45.50 18.59 16.35
N SER A 3 44.97 17.40 16.62
CA SER A 3 44.23 16.63 15.62
C SER A 3 42.94 17.39 15.32
N GLN A 4 42.85 17.89 14.09
CA GLN A 4 41.64 18.42 13.48
C GLN A 4 40.52 17.39 13.69
N GLN A 5 39.54 17.72 14.54
CA GLN A 5 38.21 17.11 14.43
C GLN A 5 37.66 17.58 13.08
N GLN A 6 37.83 16.76 12.05
CA GLN A 6 37.07 16.91 10.81
C GLN A 6 35.59 16.90 11.20
N ASN A 7 34.89 17.97 10.85
CA ASN A 7 33.45 18.10 11.05
C ASN A 7 32.76 16.93 10.33
N ALA A 8 32.35 15.92 11.07
CA ALA A 8 31.46 14.88 10.55
C ALA A 8 30.23 15.58 9.91
N PRO A 9 29.75 15.12 8.75
CA PRO A 9 28.60 15.71 8.09
C PRO A 9 27.41 15.70 9.06
N LYS A 10 26.95 16.90 9.44
CA LYS A 10 25.83 17.05 10.38
C LYS A 10 24.56 16.57 9.67
N LEU A 11 24.08 15.38 10.04
CA LEU A 11 22.79 14.85 9.61
C LEU A 11 21.69 15.91 9.90
N GLU A 12 21.14 16.49 8.83
CA GLU A 12 20.02 17.42 8.93
C GLU A 12 18.73 16.65 8.67
N ILE A 13 17.90 16.55 9.71
CA ILE A 13 16.56 15.95 9.58
C ILE A 13 15.64 17.01 8.98
N ALA A 14 14.95 16.65 7.90
CA ALA A 14 13.99 17.52 7.24
C ALA A 14 12.97 18.05 8.26
N ARG A 15 12.90 19.38 8.38
CA ARG A 15 11.99 20.03 9.32
C ARG A 15 10.56 20.03 8.78
N ARG A 16 9.62 20.04 9.72
CA ARG A 16 8.21 20.24 9.45
C ARG A 16 8.01 21.58 8.71
N PRO A 17 7.39 21.59 7.51
CA PRO A 17 7.09 22.84 6.80
C PRO A 17 6.14 23.70 7.63
N LYS A 18 6.42 25.00 7.75
CA LYS A 18 5.58 25.96 8.49
C LYS A 18 4.28 26.28 7.78
N GLU A 19 4.31 26.26 6.45
CA GLU A 19 3.16 26.54 5.60
C GLU A 19 2.78 25.29 4.81
N PRO A 20 1.48 25.05 4.57
CA PRO A 20 1.05 23.99 3.68
C PRO A 20 1.59 24.24 2.27
N PRO A 21 1.87 23.18 1.49
CA PRO A 21 2.25 23.33 0.09
C PRO A 21 1.19 24.14 -0.67
N THR A 22 1.60 24.83 -1.74
CA THR A 22 0.74 25.74 -2.53
C THR A 22 0.27 25.12 -3.86
N ILE A 23 0.80 23.94 -4.23
CA ILE A 23 0.60 23.33 -5.55
C ILE A 23 -0.49 22.25 -5.49
N GLY A 24 -1.70 22.60 -5.88
CA GLY A 24 -2.81 21.65 -6.04
C GLY A 24 -4.13 22.16 -5.52
N LYS A 25 -5.16 21.30 -5.57
CA LYS A 25 -6.51 21.61 -5.05
C LYS A 25 -6.63 21.14 -3.62
N ILE A 26 -7.09 22.01 -2.73
CA ILE A 26 -7.40 21.62 -1.34
C ILE A 26 -8.69 20.80 -1.32
N ILE A 27 -8.64 19.67 -0.61
CA ILE A 27 -9.75 18.75 -0.39
C ILE A 27 -9.88 18.43 1.10
N GLU A 28 -11.08 18.05 1.55
CA GLU A 28 -11.34 17.74 2.97
C GLU A 28 -11.47 16.23 3.17
N ILE A 29 -10.49 15.64 3.84
CA ILE A 29 -10.40 14.20 4.12
C ILE A 29 -10.71 13.95 5.59
N GLU A 30 -11.18 12.75 5.91
CA GLU A 30 -11.40 12.27 7.26
C GLU A 30 -10.40 11.14 7.55
N SER A 31 -9.77 11.17 8.71
CA SER A 31 -8.73 10.21 9.10
C SER A 31 -9.25 9.30 10.21
N ASN A 32 -8.76 8.06 10.30
CA ASN A 32 -9.15 7.14 11.37
C ASN A 32 -8.52 7.44 12.75
N PHE A 33 -8.19 8.71 12.99
CA PHE A 33 -7.58 9.20 14.22
C PHE A 33 -8.59 9.96 15.06
N ARG A 34 -8.40 9.90 16.38
CA ARG A 34 -9.10 10.73 17.37
C ARG A 34 -8.09 11.49 18.21
N LYS A 35 -8.49 12.69 18.61
CA LYS A 35 -7.67 13.57 19.46
C LYS A 35 -7.60 13.02 20.88
N VAL A 36 -6.49 13.27 21.55
CA VAL A 36 -6.28 12.90 22.94
C VAL A 36 -5.97 14.15 23.75
N LYS A 37 -6.67 14.31 24.87
CA LYS A 37 -6.28 15.21 25.95
C LYS A 37 -5.54 14.39 27.01
N PHE A 38 -4.28 14.74 27.23
CA PHE A 38 -3.40 14.07 28.19
C PHE A 38 -2.62 15.12 28.97
N ASP A 39 -2.73 15.09 30.30
CA ASP A 39 -2.14 16.11 31.18
C ASP A 39 -0.71 15.73 31.63
N TYR A 40 -0.13 14.67 31.05
CA TYR A 40 1.24 14.20 31.30
C TYR A 40 1.56 13.98 32.79
N PRO A 41 0.76 13.20 33.54
CA PRO A 41 1.02 12.91 34.94
C PRO A 41 2.29 12.08 35.11
N LYS A 42 2.93 12.19 36.28
CA LYS A 42 3.97 11.23 36.68
C LYS A 42 3.34 9.87 36.90
N ILE A 43 3.91 8.84 36.29
CA ILE A 43 3.50 7.44 36.49
C ILE A 43 4.66 6.69 37.12
N TYR A 44 4.35 5.71 37.97
CA TYR A 44 5.32 4.86 38.63
C TYR A 44 5.31 3.47 38.00
N SER A 45 6.48 2.98 37.61
CA SER A 45 6.67 1.62 37.12
C SER A 45 7.00 0.69 38.29
N TYR A 46 6.36 -0.47 38.31
CA TYR A 46 6.62 -1.53 39.28
C TYR A 46 6.85 -2.86 38.58
N THR A 47 7.76 -3.66 39.10
CA THR A 47 7.92 -5.07 38.71
C THR A 47 7.02 -5.91 39.60
N PHE A 48 6.16 -6.72 38.98
CA PHE A 48 5.31 -7.69 39.66
C PHE A 48 6.00 -9.05 39.66
N GLU A 49 6.32 -9.56 40.85
CA GLU A 49 6.95 -10.87 41.04
C GLU A 49 6.03 -11.80 41.82
N VAL A 50 5.93 -13.05 41.38
CA VAL A 50 5.22 -14.12 42.10
C VAL A 50 6.24 -15.19 42.44
N SER A 51 6.30 -15.58 43.71
CA SER A 51 7.18 -16.65 44.21
C SER A 51 6.36 -17.80 44.78
N ASN A 52 6.91 -19.01 44.78
CA ASN A 52 6.33 -20.15 45.50
C ASN A 52 6.62 -20.07 47.01
N GLN A 53 6.17 -21.08 47.77
CA GLN A 53 6.43 -21.19 49.22
C GLN A 53 7.92 -21.21 49.59
N GLU A 54 8.80 -21.68 48.70
CA GLU A 54 10.25 -21.73 48.89
C GLU A 54 10.94 -20.41 48.51
N GLN A 55 10.18 -19.34 48.28
CA GLN A 55 10.65 -18.02 47.81
C GLN A 55 11.35 -18.04 46.45
N GLN A 56 11.14 -19.10 45.66
CA GLN A 56 11.63 -19.16 44.29
C GLN A 56 10.70 -18.36 43.37
N VAL A 57 11.25 -17.37 42.67
CA VAL A 57 10.52 -16.55 41.70
C VAL A 57 10.04 -17.44 40.54
N LEU A 58 8.75 -17.36 40.25
CA LEU A 58 8.10 -18.10 39.16
C LEU A 58 8.12 -17.27 37.88
N GLU A 59 8.75 -17.81 36.83
CA GLU A 59 8.78 -17.18 35.50
C GLU A 59 7.60 -17.60 34.61
N ASN A 60 6.74 -18.50 35.08
CA ASN A 60 5.64 -19.01 34.29
C ASN A 60 4.56 -17.93 34.09
N TYR A 61 4.53 -17.36 32.89
CA TYR A 61 3.59 -16.30 32.50
C TYR A 61 2.11 -16.65 32.77
N LYS A 62 1.70 -17.92 32.65
CA LYS A 62 0.30 -18.30 32.93
C LYS A 62 -0.04 -18.12 34.41
N ILE A 63 0.88 -18.52 35.29
CA ILE A 63 0.72 -18.40 36.73
C ILE A 63 0.76 -16.92 37.13
N LEU A 64 1.76 -16.17 36.64
CA LEU A 64 1.89 -14.73 36.86
C LEU A 64 0.61 -13.98 36.47
N PHE A 65 0.09 -14.26 35.27
CA PHE A 65 -1.12 -13.61 34.75
C PHE A 65 -2.38 -14.03 35.51
N GLU A 66 -2.48 -15.28 35.95
CA GLU A 66 -3.61 -15.75 36.76
C GLU A 66 -3.63 -15.06 38.14
N VAL A 67 -2.50 -15.07 38.85
CA VAL A 67 -2.36 -14.43 40.16
C VAL A 67 -2.62 -12.93 40.05
N PHE A 68 -2.03 -12.26 39.06
CA PHE A 68 -2.25 -10.83 38.82
C PHE A 68 -3.73 -10.50 38.56
N ASN A 69 -4.44 -11.30 37.76
CA ASN A 69 -5.86 -11.03 37.50
C ASN A 69 -6.76 -11.29 38.70
N LYS A 70 -6.52 -12.36 39.48
CA LYS A 70 -7.29 -12.63 40.71
C LYS A 70 -7.11 -11.50 41.73
N LEU A 71 -5.87 -11.04 41.92
CA LEU A 71 -5.56 -9.87 42.75
C LEU A 71 -6.26 -8.60 42.27
N ARG A 72 -6.29 -8.38 40.95
CA ARG A 72 -6.87 -7.18 40.34
C ARG A 72 -8.40 -7.17 40.39
N GLU A 73 -9.04 -8.30 40.10
CA GLU A 73 -10.49 -8.39 39.89
C GLU A 73 -11.24 -8.66 41.21
N ASP A 74 -10.74 -9.61 41.98
CA ASP A 74 -11.44 -10.14 43.15
C ASP A 74 -10.74 -9.77 44.47
N ASN A 75 -9.55 -9.16 44.39
CA ASN A 75 -8.66 -8.93 45.54
C ASN A 75 -8.34 -10.23 46.29
N GLU A 76 -8.31 -11.35 45.56
CA GLU A 76 -8.06 -12.70 46.06
C GLU A 76 -6.80 -13.27 45.43
N PHE A 77 -6.01 -14.02 46.19
CA PHE A 77 -5.00 -14.94 45.67
C PHE A 77 -4.75 -16.05 46.67
N ASP A 78 -4.25 -17.20 46.21
CA ASP A 78 -3.91 -18.29 47.11
C ASP A 78 -2.58 -17.99 47.82
N GLU A 79 -2.67 -17.24 48.93
CA GLU A 79 -1.57 -16.93 49.84
C GLU A 79 -0.87 -18.17 50.39
N LYS A 80 -1.55 -19.33 50.40
CA LYS A 80 -0.92 -20.57 50.81
C LYS A 80 0.00 -21.09 49.72
N GLN A 81 -0.27 -20.82 48.45
CA GLN A 81 0.52 -21.35 47.34
C GLN A 81 1.59 -20.37 46.84
N TYR A 82 1.31 -19.07 46.91
CA TYR A 82 2.15 -18.04 46.29
C TYR A 82 2.37 -16.82 47.19
N THR A 83 3.48 -16.13 46.98
CA THR A 83 3.73 -14.78 47.49
C THR A 83 3.84 -13.82 46.30
N ALA A 84 3.03 -12.77 46.27
CA ALA A 84 3.11 -11.73 45.24
C ALA A 84 3.75 -10.46 45.82
N SER A 85 4.67 -9.84 45.09
CA SER A 85 5.31 -8.58 45.48
C SER A 85 5.35 -7.58 44.33
N LEU A 86 5.16 -6.30 44.67
CA LEU A 86 5.35 -5.17 43.76
C LEU A 86 6.60 -4.43 44.20
N LYS A 87 7.63 -4.45 43.36
CA LYS A 87 8.87 -3.70 43.59
C LYS A 87 8.85 -2.45 42.74
N TYR A 88 9.07 -1.29 43.35
CA TYR A 88 9.23 -0.05 42.63
C TYR A 88 10.43 -0.15 41.67
N SER A 89 10.22 0.23 40.42
CA SER A 89 11.23 0.13 39.36
C SER A 89 11.76 1.50 38.96
N ALA A 90 10.87 2.41 38.53
CA ALA A 90 11.27 3.74 38.08
C ALA A 90 10.08 4.70 37.96
N ASP A 91 10.38 5.99 38.01
CA ASP A 91 9.47 7.05 37.58
C ASP A 91 9.42 7.09 36.05
N ILE A 92 8.21 7.19 35.50
CA ILE A 92 7.97 7.44 34.09
C ILE A 92 7.62 8.92 33.93
N ASP A 93 8.55 9.68 33.36
CA ASP A 93 8.39 11.10 33.05
C ASP A 93 7.99 11.30 31.58
N PHE A 94 6.84 11.92 31.34
CA PHE A 94 6.38 12.25 29.99
C PHE A 94 6.79 13.66 29.52
N SER A 95 7.58 14.40 30.31
CA SER A 95 8.10 15.72 29.92
C SER A 95 8.82 15.71 28.56
N PRO A 96 9.64 14.71 28.20
CA PRO A 96 10.25 14.63 26.88
C PRO A 96 9.21 14.53 25.76
N LEU A 97 8.15 13.74 25.95
CA LEU A 97 7.06 13.60 24.98
C LEU A 97 6.27 14.89 24.81
N LYS A 98 6.00 15.60 25.92
CA LYS A 98 5.33 16.91 25.89
C LYS A 98 6.19 17.93 25.12
N LYS A 99 7.48 18.02 25.45
CA LYS A 99 8.43 18.90 24.75
C LYS A 99 8.51 18.57 23.26
N PHE A 100 8.52 17.29 22.89
CA PHE A 100 8.54 16.90 21.48
C PHE A 100 7.32 17.42 20.69
N ILE A 101 6.14 17.44 21.33
CA ILE A 101 4.90 17.90 20.71
C ILE A 101 4.85 19.43 20.64
N GLU A 102 5.38 20.12 21.66
CA GLU A 102 5.35 21.58 21.78
C GLU A 102 6.51 22.28 21.05
N ASP A 103 7.66 21.64 20.93
CA ASP A 103 8.87 22.22 20.33
C ASP A 103 8.93 21.95 18.82
N GLU A 104 8.91 23.02 18.03
CA GLU A 104 9.09 22.96 16.57
C GLU A 104 10.47 22.43 16.15
N ASN A 105 11.45 22.38 17.06
CA ASN A 105 12.85 22.01 16.77
C ASN A 105 13.23 20.57 17.17
N TYR A 106 12.31 19.78 17.72
CA TYR A 106 12.58 18.38 18.05
C TYR A 106 12.27 17.49 16.85
N HIS A 107 13.29 16.83 16.28
CA HIS A 107 13.17 16.35 14.89
C HIS A 107 13.21 14.82 14.71
N LEU A 108 13.82 14.04 15.61
CA LEU A 108 13.82 12.58 15.48
C LEU A 108 13.02 11.90 16.58
N LEU A 109 12.16 10.97 16.17
CA LEU A 109 11.54 10.02 17.07
C LEU A 109 12.61 9.03 17.56
N ASN A 110 13.12 9.27 18.75
CA ASN A 110 14.17 8.46 19.36
C ASN A 110 13.60 7.30 20.20
N SER A 111 14.48 6.42 20.65
CA SER A 111 14.13 5.28 21.52
C SER A 111 13.39 5.66 22.82
N GLU A 112 13.71 6.81 23.43
CA GLU A 112 13.05 7.30 24.65
C GLU A 112 11.56 7.61 24.40
N LEU A 113 11.26 8.39 23.36
CA LEU A 113 9.88 8.73 22.97
C LEU A 113 9.09 7.48 22.57
N LEU A 114 9.73 6.55 21.86
CA LEU A 114 9.12 5.27 21.51
C LEU A 114 8.78 4.45 22.77
N ASN A 115 9.61 4.49 23.80
CA ASN A 115 9.31 3.83 25.08
C ASN A 115 8.13 4.48 25.80
N LEU A 116 8.04 5.81 25.83
CA LEU A 116 6.88 6.51 26.38
C LEU A 116 5.59 6.16 25.61
N LEU A 117 5.64 6.11 24.28
CA LEU A 117 4.51 5.65 23.48
C LEU A 117 4.17 4.18 23.75
N ARG A 118 5.14 3.30 24.03
CA ARG A 118 4.88 1.91 24.42
C ARG A 118 4.10 1.84 25.73
N VAL A 119 4.48 2.66 26.74
CA VAL A 119 3.74 2.76 28.00
C VAL A 119 2.29 3.17 27.75
N LEU A 120 2.06 4.23 26.98
CA LEU A 120 0.71 4.68 26.65
C LEU A 120 -0.08 3.62 25.87
N ASN A 121 0.57 2.90 24.95
CA ASN A 121 -0.06 1.81 24.22
C ASN A 121 -0.42 0.61 25.12
N ILE A 122 0.31 0.37 26.20
CA ILE A 122 -0.06 -0.63 27.21
C ILE A 122 -1.36 -0.20 27.88
N TYR A 123 -1.42 1.02 28.43
CA TYR A 123 -2.65 1.56 29.06
C TYR A 123 -3.84 1.52 28.09
N LEU A 124 -3.65 2.03 26.87
CA LEU A 124 -4.69 2.07 25.84
C LEU A 124 -5.31 0.71 25.54
N ASN A 125 -4.51 -0.35 25.55
CA ASN A 125 -4.93 -1.68 25.12
C ASN A 125 -5.20 -2.66 26.25
N PHE A 126 -4.85 -2.32 27.50
CA PHE A 126 -4.85 -3.24 28.62
C PHE A 126 -6.22 -3.87 28.85
N GLU A 127 -7.25 -3.05 29.11
CA GLU A 127 -8.59 -3.53 29.48
C GLU A 127 -9.24 -4.38 28.37
N ALA A 128 -9.08 -3.98 27.11
CA ALA A 128 -9.60 -4.76 25.99
C ALA A 128 -8.87 -6.10 25.80
N ARG A 129 -7.57 -6.16 26.11
CA ARG A 129 -6.75 -7.38 25.92
C ARG A 129 -6.86 -8.38 27.08
N THR A 130 -7.37 -7.96 28.24
CA THR A 130 -7.59 -8.85 29.40
C THR A 130 -8.99 -9.47 29.44
N LYS A 131 -9.93 -9.01 28.62
CA LYS A 131 -11.31 -9.55 28.58
C LYS A 131 -11.33 -11.00 28.06
N LYS A 132 -12.02 -11.89 28.78
CA LYS A 132 -12.15 -13.32 28.47
C LYS A 132 -12.78 -13.61 27.09
N ASN A 133 -13.62 -12.71 26.57
CA ASN A 133 -14.29 -12.86 25.28
C ASN A 133 -13.54 -12.18 24.11
N ILE A 134 -12.29 -11.75 24.32
CA ILE A 134 -11.44 -11.13 23.29
C ILE A 134 -10.19 -11.97 23.10
N LEU A 135 -9.92 -12.36 21.86
CA LEU A 135 -8.68 -13.01 21.46
C LEU A 135 -7.67 -11.94 21.03
N THR A 136 -6.39 -12.14 21.32
CA THR A 136 -5.33 -11.20 20.95
C THR A 136 -4.28 -11.87 20.09
N ARG A 137 -3.75 -11.14 19.10
CA ARG A 137 -2.61 -11.60 18.30
C ARG A 137 -1.82 -10.40 17.79
N GLY A 138 -0.53 -10.36 18.12
CA GLY A 138 0.28 -9.16 17.90
C GLY A 138 -0.40 -7.96 18.55
N LYS A 139 -0.59 -6.89 17.76
CA LYS A 139 -1.29 -5.67 18.18
C LYS A 139 -2.81 -5.70 17.94
N GLY A 140 -3.36 -6.78 17.39
CA GLY A 140 -4.80 -6.92 17.10
C GLY A 140 -5.60 -7.51 18.26
N THR A 141 -6.83 -7.01 18.43
CA THR A 141 -7.85 -7.48 19.38
C THR A 141 -9.08 -7.96 18.63
N PHE A 142 -9.48 -9.20 18.84
CA PHE A 142 -10.51 -9.89 18.07
C PHE A 142 -11.63 -10.37 19.01
N PRO A 143 -12.76 -9.65 19.10
CA PRO A 143 -13.91 -10.13 19.87
C PRO A 143 -14.39 -11.45 19.28
N ILE A 144 -14.64 -12.44 20.14
CA ILE A 144 -15.11 -13.76 19.71
C ILE A 144 -16.54 -13.61 19.18
N PRO A 145 -16.80 -13.86 17.89
CA PRO A 145 -18.15 -13.71 17.34
C PRO A 145 -19.04 -14.88 17.75
N GLU A 146 -20.33 -14.62 17.90
CA GLU A 146 -21.34 -15.67 18.09
C GLU A 146 -21.42 -16.60 16.88
N ARG A 147 -21.27 -16.05 15.67
CA ARG A 147 -21.26 -16.80 14.40
C ARG A 147 -20.10 -16.34 13.50
N PRO A 148 -18.95 -17.05 13.51
CA PRO A 148 -17.81 -16.71 12.66
C PRO A 148 -18.13 -16.94 11.17
N LYS A 149 -17.58 -16.09 10.29
CA LYS A 149 -17.74 -16.24 8.84
C LYS A 149 -16.93 -17.43 8.35
N ILE A 150 -17.57 -18.56 8.09
CA ILE A 150 -16.89 -19.78 7.66
C ILE A 150 -16.28 -19.57 6.27
N VAL A 151 -15.00 -19.90 6.15
CA VAL A 151 -14.28 -19.96 4.87
C VAL A 151 -14.26 -21.41 4.40
N ARG A 152 -13.83 -22.34 5.27
CA ARG A 152 -13.76 -23.77 4.92
C ARG A 152 -13.73 -24.65 6.16
N ARG A 153 -14.61 -25.66 6.22
CA ARG A 153 -14.72 -26.59 7.37
C ARG A 153 -14.78 -25.81 8.69
N ASN A 154 -13.77 -25.98 9.55
CA ASN A 154 -13.66 -25.32 10.86
C ASN A 154 -12.91 -23.99 10.81
N LEU A 155 -12.43 -23.55 9.64
CA LEU A 155 -11.74 -22.26 9.49
C LEU A 155 -12.74 -21.18 9.09
N GLY A 156 -12.75 -20.11 9.86
CA GLY A 156 -13.50 -18.89 9.57
C GLY A 156 -12.62 -17.65 9.64
N LEU A 157 -13.20 -16.53 9.23
CA LEU A 157 -12.64 -15.21 9.45
C LEU A 157 -13.38 -14.54 10.58
N ILE A 158 -12.61 -13.86 11.42
CA ILE A 158 -13.13 -12.97 12.44
C ILE A 158 -12.54 -11.59 12.23
N HIS A 159 -13.40 -10.58 12.37
CA HIS A 159 -12.98 -9.20 12.36
C HIS A 159 -12.53 -8.80 13.77
N GLY A 160 -11.52 -7.96 13.81
CA GLY A 160 -11.01 -7.36 15.02
C GLY A 160 -10.58 -5.94 14.75
N PHE A 161 -9.89 -5.38 15.74
CA PHE A 161 -9.46 -4.00 15.75
C PHE A 161 -8.00 -3.91 16.15
N TYR A 162 -7.36 -2.88 15.66
CA TYR A 162 -6.05 -2.43 16.06
C TYR A 162 -6.19 -1.01 16.58
N GLN A 163 -5.52 -0.68 17.67
CA GLN A 163 -5.38 0.72 18.08
C GLN A 163 -3.96 1.03 18.55
N SER A 164 -3.52 2.26 18.30
CA SER A 164 -2.22 2.74 18.74
C SER A 164 -2.22 4.23 19.04
N VAL A 165 -1.51 4.62 20.09
CA VAL A 165 -1.16 6.02 20.37
C VAL A 165 -0.10 6.48 19.37
N ARG A 166 -0.31 7.67 18.80
CA ARG A 166 0.54 8.32 17.80
C ARG A 166 0.78 9.78 18.16
N ILE A 167 1.93 10.30 17.77
CA ILE A 167 2.23 11.73 17.88
C ILE A 167 1.66 12.42 16.65
N GLY A 168 0.77 13.39 16.87
CA GLY A 168 0.19 14.23 15.83
C GLY A 168 1.00 15.50 15.58
N TRP A 169 0.37 16.49 14.94
CA TRP A 169 0.98 17.80 14.68
C TRP A 169 1.25 18.56 15.99
N ASP A 170 0.22 18.68 16.82
CA ASP A 170 0.21 19.53 18.02
C ASP A 170 -0.32 18.80 19.26
N GLN A 171 -0.57 17.49 19.14
CA GLN A 171 -1.22 16.71 20.19
C GLN A 171 -0.97 15.20 20.00
N LEU A 172 -1.28 14.43 21.04
CA LEU A 172 -1.39 12.98 20.92
C LEU A 172 -2.67 12.58 20.21
N LEU A 173 -2.59 11.50 19.44
CA LEU A 173 -3.68 10.92 18.69
C LEU A 173 -3.81 9.44 19.00
N VAL A 174 -5.03 8.91 18.93
CA VAL A 174 -5.28 7.48 18.90
C VAL A 174 -5.75 7.11 17.50
N ASN A 175 -4.98 6.25 16.85
CA ASN A 175 -5.37 5.60 15.61
C ASN A 175 -6.13 4.31 15.95
N THR A 176 -7.29 4.09 15.33
CA THR A 176 -7.99 2.80 15.38
C THR A 176 -8.32 2.32 13.97
N ASP A 177 -8.04 1.05 13.67
CA ASP A 177 -8.36 0.43 12.37
C ASP A 177 -8.96 -0.97 12.54
N VAL A 178 -9.63 -1.46 11.48
CA VAL A 178 -10.17 -2.81 11.39
C VAL A 178 -9.08 -3.76 10.88
N CYS A 179 -8.98 -4.93 11.51
CA CYS A 179 -8.16 -6.04 11.02
C CYS A 179 -8.98 -7.33 10.92
N THR A 180 -8.48 -8.31 10.19
CA THR A 180 -9.12 -9.63 10.06
C THR A 180 -8.11 -10.72 10.38
N ALA A 181 -8.55 -11.78 11.06
CA ALA A 181 -7.71 -12.94 11.36
C ALA A 181 -8.45 -14.25 11.06
N ILE A 182 -7.66 -15.30 10.86
CA ILE A 182 -8.17 -16.67 10.72
C ILE A 182 -8.43 -17.23 12.11
N TYR A 183 -9.62 -17.79 12.27
CA TYR A 183 -10.11 -18.40 13.49
C TYR A 183 -10.52 -19.84 13.22
N ASN A 184 -10.19 -20.72 14.17
CA ASN A 184 -10.64 -22.10 14.11
C ASN A 184 -11.82 -22.31 15.07
N ASN A 185 -12.99 -22.59 14.51
CA ASN A 185 -14.24 -22.78 15.24
C ASN A 185 -14.21 -23.99 16.17
N LYS A 186 -13.49 -25.06 15.81
CA LYS A 186 -13.39 -26.28 16.61
C LYS A 186 -12.60 -26.05 17.90
N TRP A 187 -11.46 -25.35 17.76
CA TRP A 187 -10.53 -25.13 18.88
C TRP A 187 -10.71 -23.78 19.56
N LYS A 188 -11.66 -22.97 19.10
CA LYS A 188 -11.93 -21.60 19.54
C LYS A 188 -10.67 -20.73 19.68
N LYS A 189 -9.77 -20.80 18.70
CA LYS A 189 -8.47 -20.09 18.73
C LYS A 189 -8.10 -19.46 17.40
N LEU A 190 -7.29 -18.40 17.46
CA LEU A 190 -6.65 -17.80 16.29
C LEU A 190 -5.63 -18.76 15.68
N VAL A 191 -5.51 -18.74 14.36
CA VAL A 191 -4.58 -19.60 13.61
C VAL A 191 -3.65 -18.75 12.75
N SER A 192 -2.35 -19.09 12.74
CA SER A 192 -1.39 -18.50 11.81
C SER A 192 -1.52 -19.10 10.42
N LEU A 193 -1.42 -18.27 9.39
CA LEU A 193 -1.25 -18.73 8.01
C LEU A 193 -0.04 -19.66 7.90
N ASP A 194 1.06 -19.33 8.57
CA ASP A 194 2.28 -20.16 8.63
C ASP A 194 2.03 -21.58 9.18
N ASN A 195 1.00 -21.74 10.03
CA ASN A 195 0.65 -23.03 10.64
C ASN A 195 -0.42 -23.78 9.83
N ILE A 196 -0.94 -23.17 8.77
CA ILE A 196 -1.84 -23.81 7.82
C ILE A 196 -0.95 -24.38 6.72
N ASN A 197 -1.04 -25.69 6.49
CA ASN A 197 -0.28 -26.34 5.42
C ASN A 197 -0.47 -25.54 4.10
N PRO A 198 0.61 -25.09 3.44
CA PRO A 198 0.53 -24.28 2.22
C PRO A 198 -0.33 -24.92 1.14
N LEU A 199 -0.39 -26.26 1.07
CA LEU A 199 -1.24 -27.03 0.16
C LEU A 199 -2.76 -26.88 0.45
N VAL A 200 -3.12 -26.34 1.61
CA VAL A 200 -4.51 -26.08 2.04
C VAL A 200 -4.98 -24.67 1.68
N LEU A 201 -4.08 -23.69 1.57
CA LEU A 201 -4.35 -22.33 1.08
C LEU A 201 -4.32 -22.31 -0.45
N ARG A 202 -5.24 -23.03 -1.09
CA ARG A 202 -5.46 -22.92 -2.54
C ARG A 202 -5.90 -21.51 -2.91
N GLU A 203 -5.67 -21.09 -4.15
CA GLU A 203 -6.13 -19.80 -4.70
C GLU A 203 -7.61 -19.52 -4.39
N GLU A 204 -8.46 -20.54 -4.44
CA GLU A 204 -9.89 -20.45 -4.09
C GLU A 204 -10.13 -20.00 -2.65
N MET A 205 -9.35 -20.50 -1.69
CA MET A 205 -9.48 -20.12 -0.28
C MET A 205 -9.01 -18.68 -0.07
N THR A 206 -7.92 -18.28 -0.72
CA THR A 206 -7.45 -16.89 -0.69
C THR A 206 -8.49 -15.94 -1.30
N LYS A 207 -9.11 -16.32 -2.43
CA LYS A 207 -10.21 -15.58 -3.05
C LYS A 207 -11.40 -15.41 -2.11
N GLU A 208 -11.86 -16.49 -1.49
CA GLU A 208 -12.94 -16.45 -0.48
C GLU A 208 -12.58 -15.56 0.71
N MET A 209 -11.33 -15.62 1.18
CA MET A 209 -10.86 -14.77 2.26
C MET A 209 -10.85 -13.30 1.87
N ILE A 210 -10.43 -12.95 0.66
CA ILE A 210 -10.46 -11.58 0.14
C ILE A 210 -11.91 -11.10 0.09
N ILE A 211 -12.80 -11.83 -0.57
CA ILE A 211 -14.23 -11.46 -0.70
C ILE A 211 -14.87 -11.20 0.68
N LYS A 212 -14.56 -12.03 1.68
CA LYS A 212 -15.13 -11.93 3.03
C LYS A 212 -14.46 -10.88 3.93
N SER A 213 -13.27 -10.39 3.56
CA SER A 213 -12.49 -9.42 4.32
C SER A 213 -12.50 -8.01 3.74
N VAL A 214 -12.89 -7.83 2.47
CA VAL A 214 -13.06 -6.52 1.84
C VAL A 214 -14.16 -5.74 2.57
N ILE A 215 -13.88 -4.46 2.82
CA ILE A 215 -14.78 -3.54 3.51
C ILE A 215 -14.73 -2.21 2.75
N LYS A 216 -15.89 -1.67 2.39
CA LYS A 216 -15.96 -0.34 1.75
C LYS A 216 -15.52 0.75 2.74
N PRO A 217 -15.05 1.91 2.26
CA PRO A 217 -14.43 2.89 3.16
C PRO A 217 -15.39 3.45 4.20
N LYS A 218 -16.62 3.84 3.82
CA LYS A 218 -17.68 4.22 4.76
C LYS A 218 -17.95 3.14 5.82
N GLU A 219 -18.18 1.91 5.38
CA GLU A 219 -18.42 0.76 6.28
C GLU A 219 -17.22 0.47 7.20
N ARG A 220 -16.00 0.80 6.78
CA ARG A 220 -14.80 0.65 7.62
C ARG A 220 -14.83 1.65 8.76
N PHE A 221 -15.14 2.92 8.50
CA PHE A 221 -15.26 3.94 9.54
C PHE A 221 -16.41 3.62 10.52
N ASP A 222 -17.54 3.14 10.02
CA ASP A 222 -18.65 2.68 10.87
C ASP A 222 -18.21 1.51 11.78
N LYS A 223 -17.44 0.56 11.24
CA LYS A 223 -16.88 -0.55 12.02
C LYS A 223 -15.86 -0.06 13.05
N ILE A 224 -15.00 0.89 12.70
CA ILE A 224 -14.02 1.47 13.64
C ILE A 224 -14.76 2.10 14.82
N ASP A 225 -15.79 2.91 14.55
CA ASP A 225 -16.59 3.56 15.58
C ASP A 225 -17.30 2.52 16.48
N LYS A 226 -17.85 1.47 15.88
CA LYS A 226 -18.39 0.32 16.62
C LYS A 226 -17.34 -0.36 17.50
N GLY A 227 -16.13 -0.59 16.99
CA GLY A 227 -15.02 -1.15 17.76
C GLY A 227 -14.64 -0.31 18.97
N ILE A 228 -14.61 1.02 18.80
CA ILE A 228 -14.37 1.97 19.89
C ILE A 228 -15.45 1.87 20.97
N LYS A 229 -16.72 1.86 20.56
CA LYS A 229 -17.88 1.84 21.49
C LYS A 229 -18.11 0.50 22.18
N GLU A 230 -17.86 -0.62 21.51
CA GLU A 230 -18.22 -1.95 22.02
C GLU A 230 -17.04 -2.75 22.57
N VAL A 231 -15.85 -2.61 21.96
CA VAL A 231 -14.67 -3.41 22.31
C VAL A 231 -13.78 -2.64 23.29
N TYR A 232 -13.33 -1.46 22.89
CA TYR A 232 -12.38 -0.67 23.67
C TYR A 232 -13.07 0.07 24.83
N LYS A 233 -14.24 0.66 24.60
CA LYS A 233 -15.04 1.36 25.60
C LYS A 233 -14.22 2.39 26.38
N HIS A 234 -13.44 3.22 25.68
CA HIS A 234 -12.44 4.13 26.26
C HIS A 234 -12.98 4.97 27.42
N GLU A 235 -14.22 5.46 27.30
CA GLU A 235 -14.84 6.27 28.34
C GLU A 235 -15.00 5.54 29.66
N SER A 236 -15.24 4.22 29.65
CA SER A 236 -15.41 3.39 30.85
C SER A 236 -14.11 2.74 31.34
N ASP A 237 -13.00 2.92 30.63
CA ASP A 237 -11.72 2.30 30.94
C ASP A 237 -11.10 2.95 32.19
N LYS A 238 -11.01 2.18 33.28
CA LYS A 238 -10.45 2.65 34.55
C LYS A 238 -8.96 2.97 34.46
N GLY A 239 -8.21 2.25 33.63
CA GLY A 239 -6.78 2.45 33.43
C GLY A 239 -6.48 3.74 32.67
N LEU A 240 -7.27 4.06 31.63
CA LEU A 240 -7.15 5.34 30.93
C LEU A 240 -7.51 6.53 31.84
N ARG A 241 -8.59 6.40 32.62
CA ARG A 241 -9.01 7.43 33.58
C ARG A 241 -7.97 7.69 34.67
N SER A 242 -7.30 6.64 35.18
CA SER A 242 -6.32 6.80 36.26
C SER A 242 -5.09 7.62 35.86
N ILE A 243 -4.77 7.66 34.57
CA ILE A 243 -3.68 8.47 34.01
C ILE A 243 -4.19 9.72 33.28
N GLN A 244 -5.46 10.08 33.44
CA GLN A 244 -6.08 11.25 32.81
C GLN A 244 -5.92 11.26 31.28
N PHE A 245 -5.93 10.08 30.64
CA PHE A 245 -5.79 9.92 29.20
C PHE A 245 -7.17 9.89 28.55
N ASN A 246 -7.64 11.06 28.09
CA ASN A 246 -8.99 11.25 27.60
C ASN A 246 -9.03 11.29 26.07
N ILE A 247 -9.74 10.35 25.45
CA ILE A 247 -9.88 10.25 23.99
C ILE A 247 -11.18 10.94 23.58
N ASP A 248 -11.12 11.84 22.60
CA ASP A 248 -12.28 12.57 22.10
C ASP A 248 -13.14 11.69 21.18
N ASN A 249 -14.08 10.98 21.79
CA ASN A 249 -15.02 10.12 21.07
C ASN A 249 -16.23 10.90 20.51
N ASN A 250 -16.53 12.07 21.05
CA ASN A 250 -17.73 12.84 20.73
C ASN A 250 -17.61 13.69 19.46
N ASN A 251 -16.42 14.23 19.18
CA ASN A 251 -16.19 15.07 17.98
C ASN A 251 -15.87 14.26 16.72
N GLY A 252 -16.08 12.94 16.75
CA GLY A 252 -15.85 12.06 15.61
C GLY A 252 -14.37 11.92 15.21
N PHE A 253 -14.17 11.48 13.98
CA PHE A 253 -12.87 11.32 13.36
C PHE A 253 -12.26 12.66 12.93
N ILE A 254 -10.94 12.79 12.95
CA ILE A 254 -10.27 14.04 12.58
C ILE A 254 -10.44 14.31 11.08
N LYS A 255 -11.02 15.47 10.77
CA LYS A 255 -11.07 16.03 9.42
C LYS A 255 -9.84 16.88 9.15
N LEU A 256 -9.23 16.71 7.99
CA LEU A 256 -8.00 17.35 7.56
C LEU A 256 -8.21 18.01 6.20
N LYS A 257 -7.53 19.14 5.98
CA LYS A 257 -7.37 19.74 4.65
C LYS A 257 -6.15 19.11 4.00
N ALA A 258 -6.35 18.33 2.96
CA ALA A 258 -5.29 17.71 2.17
C ALA A 258 -5.16 18.37 0.80
N MET A 259 -3.97 18.27 0.21
CA MET A 259 -3.69 18.81 -1.12
C MET A 259 -3.71 17.68 -2.15
N MET A 260 -4.56 17.80 -3.15
CA MET A 260 -4.56 16.96 -4.34
C MET A 260 -3.66 17.60 -5.40
N ILE A 261 -2.53 16.97 -5.68
CA ILE A 261 -1.59 17.42 -6.71
C ILE A 261 -2.19 17.08 -8.08
N ASN A 262 -2.52 18.11 -8.88
CA ASN A 262 -2.98 17.91 -10.25
C ASN A 262 -1.76 17.79 -11.17
N ASN A 263 -1.65 16.66 -11.87
CA ASN A 263 -0.56 16.41 -12.81
C ASN A 263 -0.81 17.20 -14.11
N THR A 264 0.11 18.07 -14.52
CA THR A 264 -0.17 19.08 -15.55
C THR A 264 0.04 18.64 -16.99
N ASN A 265 0.62 17.45 -17.27
CA ASN A 265 0.92 17.03 -18.65
C ASN A 265 0.41 15.64 -19.07
N VAL A 266 -0.25 14.91 -18.18
CA VAL A 266 -1.04 13.72 -18.51
C VAL A 266 -2.31 13.79 -17.67
N ILE A 267 -3.48 13.81 -18.34
CA ILE A 267 -4.77 13.64 -17.66
C ILE A 267 -4.79 12.20 -17.14
N THR A 268 -4.36 12.00 -15.89
CA THR A 268 -4.59 10.74 -15.22
C THR A 268 -6.02 10.75 -14.71
N GLU A 269 -6.89 9.96 -15.31
CA GLU A 269 -8.17 9.68 -14.66
C GLU A 269 -7.89 8.72 -13.50
N LYS A 270 -7.87 9.24 -12.26
CA LYS A 270 -7.71 8.45 -11.02
C LYS A 270 -6.34 7.78 -10.86
N GLY A 271 -5.28 8.42 -11.37
CA GLY A 271 -3.92 7.86 -11.30
C GLY A 271 -3.61 6.81 -12.38
N GLU A 272 -4.53 6.57 -13.31
CA GLU A 272 -4.32 5.69 -14.45
C GLU A 272 -4.06 6.52 -15.73
N TRP A 273 -3.20 6.01 -16.61
CA TRP A 273 -3.04 6.52 -17.97
C TRP A 273 -2.81 5.36 -18.94
N GLU A 274 -3.26 5.52 -20.19
CA GLU A 274 -2.91 4.59 -21.25
C GLU A 274 -1.70 5.12 -22.02
N THR A 275 -0.63 4.33 -22.11
CA THR A 275 0.54 4.71 -22.93
C THR A 275 0.19 4.55 -24.40
N ILE A 276 -0.13 5.64 -25.11
CA ILE A 276 -0.58 5.56 -26.52
C ILE A 276 0.57 5.16 -27.44
N LYS A 277 1.77 5.73 -27.26
CA LYS A 277 3.00 5.43 -28.00
C LYS A 277 4.20 5.49 -27.05
N PHE A 278 5.21 4.66 -27.28
CA PHE A 278 6.43 4.68 -26.49
C PHE A 278 7.31 5.87 -26.85
N ASN A 279 7.97 6.43 -25.84
CA ASN A 279 8.94 7.51 -26.00
C ASN A 279 10.13 7.06 -26.86
N LYS A 280 10.63 5.83 -26.62
CA LYS A 280 11.62 5.14 -27.45
C LYS A 280 11.20 3.69 -27.61
N GLY A 281 10.82 3.30 -28.83
CA GLY A 281 10.61 1.89 -29.16
C GLY A 281 11.94 1.17 -29.34
N ALA A 282 12.04 -0.04 -28.79
CA ALA A 282 13.16 -0.94 -29.04
C ALA A 282 13.02 -1.62 -30.41
N ASP A 283 14.15 -2.08 -30.94
CA ASP A 283 14.18 -2.90 -32.14
C ASP A 283 13.98 -4.37 -31.79
N LEU A 284 13.03 -5.03 -32.46
CA LEU A 284 12.75 -6.45 -32.27
C LEU A 284 13.07 -7.21 -33.57
N TYR A 285 14.35 -7.57 -33.73
CA TYR A 285 14.84 -8.22 -34.93
C TYR A 285 14.51 -9.72 -34.97
N ASN A 286 14.96 -10.47 -33.96
CA ASN A 286 14.84 -11.92 -33.89
C ASN A 286 14.09 -12.31 -32.61
N TRP A 287 12.95 -12.97 -32.76
CA TRP A 287 12.15 -13.44 -31.64
C TRP A 287 11.37 -14.69 -32.02
N SER A 288 11.08 -15.51 -31.01
CA SER A 288 10.36 -16.78 -31.17
C SER A 288 9.36 -16.93 -30.04
N VAL A 289 8.24 -17.61 -30.31
CA VAL A 289 7.25 -17.99 -29.29
C VAL A 289 7.33 -19.49 -29.08
N VAL A 290 7.57 -19.91 -27.85
CA VAL A 290 7.60 -21.33 -27.46
C VAL A 290 6.38 -21.61 -26.60
N CYS A 291 5.50 -22.50 -27.06
CA CYS A 291 4.28 -22.89 -26.35
C CYS A 291 4.48 -24.23 -25.65
N PHE A 292 4.38 -24.24 -24.32
CA PHE A 292 4.48 -25.46 -23.50
C PHE A 292 3.10 -26.05 -23.14
N ALA A 293 2.03 -25.60 -23.80
CA ALA A 293 0.71 -26.16 -23.57
C ALA A 293 0.68 -27.62 -24.07
N PRO A 294 0.05 -28.55 -23.32
CA PRO A 294 -0.03 -29.95 -23.71
C PRO A 294 -0.81 -30.14 -25.02
N GLU A 295 -1.71 -29.21 -25.35
CA GLU A 295 -2.43 -29.15 -26.63
C GLU A 295 -2.23 -27.76 -27.24
N ILE A 296 -1.71 -27.74 -28.48
CA ILE A 296 -1.48 -26.51 -29.23
C ILE A 296 -2.72 -26.23 -30.09
N ASN A 297 -3.46 -25.19 -29.75
CA ASN A 297 -4.52 -24.68 -30.61
C ASN A 297 -3.95 -23.66 -31.60
N GLU A 298 -3.45 -24.15 -32.74
CA GLU A 298 -2.86 -23.30 -33.80
C GLU A 298 -3.81 -22.19 -34.25
N SER A 299 -5.12 -22.49 -34.34
CA SER A 299 -6.16 -21.54 -34.75
C SER A 299 -6.34 -20.36 -33.79
N ALA A 300 -5.86 -20.46 -32.55
CA ALA A 300 -5.87 -19.37 -31.57
C ALA A 300 -4.52 -18.65 -31.44
N ILE A 301 -3.40 -19.35 -31.68
CA ILE A 301 -2.04 -18.82 -31.49
C ILE A 301 -1.67 -17.85 -32.61
N GLU A 302 -1.92 -18.20 -33.88
CA GLU A 302 -1.55 -17.36 -35.01
C GLU A 302 -2.26 -15.99 -34.97
N PRO A 303 -3.58 -15.90 -34.70
CA PRO A 303 -4.24 -14.61 -34.50
C PRO A 303 -3.69 -13.80 -33.32
N ALA A 304 -3.31 -14.47 -32.21
CA ALA A 304 -2.75 -13.79 -31.04
C ALA A 304 -1.37 -13.20 -31.31
N ILE A 305 -0.49 -13.94 -32.01
CA ILE A 305 0.83 -13.46 -32.45
C ILE A 305 0.68 -12.28 -33.39
N ARG A 306 -0.26 -12.34 -34.33
CA ARG A 306 -0.54 -11.24 -35.24
C ARG A 306 -1.03 -9.99 -34.51
N GLN A 307 -1.96 -10.13 -33.56
CA GLN A 307 -2.43 -9.01 -32.74
C GLN A 307 -1.31 -8.42 -31.88
N LEU A 308 -0.42 -9.26 -31.35
CA LEU A 308 0.76 -8.78 -30.62
C LEU A 308 1.66 -7.96 -31.54
N LYS A 309 1.99 -8.45 -32.74
CA LYS A 309 2.77 -7.70 -33.75
C LYS A 309 2.12 -6.33 -34.04
N GLU A 310 0.82 -6.29 -34.30
CA GLU A 310 0.07 -5.04 -34.54
C GLU A 310 0.19 -4.05 -33.38
N ILE A 311 0.06 -4.53 -32.14
CA ILE A 311 0.17 -3.69 -30.95
C ILE A 311 1.60 -3.17 -30.78
N LEU A 312 2.61 -4.02 -30.92
CA LEU A 312 4.02 -3.63 -30.80
C LEU A 312 4.38 -2.53 -31.82
N ILE A 313 3.97 -2.69 -33.08
CA ILE A 313 4.16 -1.67 -34.13
C ILE A 313 3.40 -0.39 -33.76
N SER A 314 2.13 -0.49 -33.35
CA SER A 314 1.31 0.69 -33.00
C SER A 314 1.88 1.49 -31.83
N LYS A 315 2.55 0.82 -30.89
CA LYS A 315 3.24 1.46 -29.75
C LYS A 315 4.63 2.00 -30.13
N GLY A 316 5.16 1.67 -31.30
CA GLY A 316 6.39 2.24 -31.85
C GLY A 316 7.62 1.33 -31.84
N LEU A 317 7.48 0.01 -31.64
CA LEU A 317 8.60 -0.93 -31.84
C LEU A 317 8.84 -1.14 -33.34
N ASN A 318 10.11 -1.30 -33.71
CA ASN A 318 10.49 -1.62 -35.08
C ASN A 318 10.54 -3.14 -35.26
N LEU A 319 9.59 -3.68 -36.03
CA LEU A 319 9.60 -5.07 -36.50
C LEU A 319 9.96 -5.10 -37.99
N LEU A 320 10.89 -5.97 -38.39
CA LEU A 320 11.35 -6.10 -39.78
C LEU A 320 10.31 -6.74 -40.73
N ASP A 321 9.17 -7.19 -40.21
CA ASP A 321 8.31 -8.15 -40.89
C ASP A 321 6.87 -7.63 -41.05
N GLY A 322 6.57 -7.10 -42.26
CA GLY A 322 5.25 -7.06 -42.90
C GLY A 322 4.10 -6.25 -42.26
N ARG A 323 3.50 -5.33 -43.04
CA ARG A 323 2.27 -4.60 -42.70
C ARG A 323 1.15 -5.54 -42.26
N THR A 324 0.54 -5.25 -41.12
CA THR A 324 -0.60 -5.99 -40.57
C THR A 324 -1.89 -5.16 -40.62
N LYS A 325 -3.00 -5.78 -41.06
CA LYS A 325 -4.33 -5.15 -41.14
C LYS A 325 -5.08 -5.30 -39.82
N ARG A 326 -5.56 -4.16 -39.30
CA ARG A 326 -6.34 -3.91 -38.07
C ARG A 326 -7.39 -5.01 -37.77
N LEU A 327 -7.27 -5.66 -36.62
CA LEU A 327 -8.35 -6.44 -36.00
C LEU A 327 -8.83 -5.80 -34.68
N VAL A 328 -10.14 -5.81 -34.45
CA VAL A 328 -10.80 -5.34 -33.22
C VAL A 328 -11.09 -6.57 -32.36
N ASN A 329 -10.54 -6.68 -31.13
CA ASN A 329 -10.97 -7.68 -30.13
C ASN A 329 -10.39 -7.50 -28.70
N ASN A 330 -11.00 -8.23 -27.75
CA ASN A 330 -10.90 -8.15 -26.29
C ASN A 330 -9.51 -8.36 -25.63
N LEU A 331 -8.48 -8.78 -26.36
CA LEU A 331 -7.13 -9.03 -25.82
C LEU A 331 -6.22 -7.79 -25.85
N LYS A 332 -6.67 -6.69 -26.45
CA LYS A 332 -5.88 -5.49 -26.69
C LYS A 332 -5.23 -4.93 -25.41
N SER A 333 -5.96 -4.89 -24.30
CA SER A 333 -5.43 -4.38 -23.01
C SER A 333 -4.31 -5.26 -22.46
N ILE A 334 -4.49 -6.59 -22.48
CA ILE A 334 -3.47 -7.55 -22.00
C ILE A 334 -2.22 -7.46 -22.87
N LEU A 335 -2.38 -7.48 -24.19
CA LEU A 335 -1.26 -7.40 -25.13
C LEU A 335 -0.56 -6.04 -25.09
N SER A 336 -1.29 -4.95 -24.83
CA SER A 336 -0.71 -3.62 -24.57
C SER A 336 0.18 -3.64 -23.32
N ASN A 337 -0.23 -4.32 -22.24
CA ASN A 337 0.59 -4.49 -21.04
C ASN A 337 1.80 -5.41 -21.26
N VAL A 338 1.68 -6.41 -22.13
CA VAL A 338 2.81 -7.25 -22.57
C VAL A 338 3.80 -6.41 -23.38
N ALA A 339 3.32 -5.54 -24.28
CA ALA A 339 4.16 -4.67 -25.10
C ALA A 339 5.02 -3.71 -24.23
N LEU A 340 4.46 -3.17 -23.15
CA LEU A 340 5.23 -2.37 -22.18
C LEU A 340 6.43 -3.13 -21.60
N LYS A 341 6.24 -4.42 -21.29
CA LYS A 341 7.29 -5.29 -20.72
C LYS A 341 8.32 -5.70 -21.77
N ILE A 342 7.89 -6.00 -23.00
CA ILE A 342 8.81 -6.33 -24.11
C ILE A 342 9.72 -5.14 -24.39
N ASN A 343 9.14 -3.94 -24.55
CA ASN A 343 9.90 -2.73 -24.83
C ASN A 343 10.93 -2.45 -23.73
N GLY A 344 10.52 -2.50 -22.46
CA GLY A 344 11.43 -2.27 -21.33
C GLY A 344 12.53 -3.32 -21.19
N LYS A 345 12.29 -4.58 -21.60
CA LYS A 345 13.32 -5.65 -21.60
C LYS A 345 14.35 -5.53 -22.74
N LEU A 346 14.06 -4.71 -23.74
CA LEU A 346 14.90 -4.48 -24.91
C LEU A 346 15.47 -3.05 -24.91
N ASP A 347 15.63 -2.46 -23.72
CA ASP A 347 16.15 -1.10 -23.50
C ASP A 347 15.35 0.03 -24.19
N GLY A 348 14.08 -0.25 -24.50
CA GLY A 348 13.11 0.74 -24.94
C GLY A 348 12.57 1.56 -23.76
N LYS A 349 12.17 2.81 -24.02
CA LYS A 349 11.62 3.74 -23.02
C LYS A 349 10.13 3.94 -23.25
N ASN A 350 9.29 3.45 -22.34
CA ASN A 350 7.83 3.51 -22.50
C ASN A 350 7.30 4.93 -22.37
N SER A 351 7.65 5.63 -21.30
CA SER A 351 7.23 7.00 -21.01
C SER A 351 8.30 7.67 -20.16
N ARG A 352 8.33 9.00 -20.17
CA ARG A 352 9.19 9.81 -19.30
C ARG A 352 8.35 10.87 -18.60
N LEU A 353 8.82 11.36 -17.46
CA LEU A 353 8.24 12.54 -16.84
C LEU A 353 8.50 13.78 -17.70
N ALA A 354 7.62 14.78 -17.59
CA ALA A 354 7.89 16.09 -18.19
C ALA A 354 9.12 16.71 -17.52
N ASP A 355 9.88 17.51 -18.27
CA ASP A 355 11.14 18.10 -17.78
C ASP A 355 10.88 18.88 -16.47
N ASN A 356 11.80 18.75 -15.48
CA ASN A 356 11.77 19.38 -14.14
C ASN A 356 10.87 18.77 -13.03
N LEU A 357 10.48 17.49 -13.09
CA LEU A 357 9.49 16.90 -12.16
C LEU A 357 9.96 15.77 -11.21
N LEU A 358 11.27 15.67 -10.93
CA LEU A 358 11.90 14.79 -9.93
C LEU A 358 12.10 13.29 -10.27
N ASP A 359 13.15 12.79 -9.61
CA ASP A 359 13.74 11.45 -9.55
C ASP A 359 12.97 10.48 -8.65
N PHE A 360 12.80 9.23 -9.11
CA PHE A 360 12.06 8.17 -8.40
C PHE A 360 12.84 6.86 -8.39
N LYS A 361 12.73 6.06 -7.31
CA LYS A 361 12.96 4.58 -7.27
C LYS A 361 12.25 3.91 -6.09
N ALA A 362 11.77 2.67 -6.26
CA ALA A 362 11.78 1.57 -5.26
C ALA A 362 11.07 0.30 -5.78
N GLU A 363 11.56 -0.90 -5.45
CA GLU A 363 10.77 -2.15 -5.43
C GLU A 363 11.36 -3.21 -4.47
N ARG A 364 10.51 -4.15 -3.99
CA ARG A 364 10.81 -5.19 -2.99
C ARG A 364 10.29 -6.57 -3.45
N ASP A 365 11.00 -7.63 -3.03
CA ASP A 365 10.56 -9.04 -3.06
C ASP A 365 10.12 -9.55 -1.65
N ASP A 366 9.18 -10.48 -1.60
CA ASP A 366 8.49 -10.93 -0.37
C ASP A 366 9.30 -11.96 0.44
N LYS A 367 9.24 -11.87 1.78
CA LYS A 367 10.00 -12.74 2.70
C LYS A 367 9.25 -14.04 3.00
N LEU A 368 9.91 -15.18 2.76
CA LEU A 368 9.61 -16.46 3.42
C LEU A 368 10.45 -16.55 4.71
N LYS A 369 9.81 -16.83 5.85
CA LYS A 369 10.49 -16.99 7.14
C LYS A 369 11.46 -18.18 7.13
N GLY A 370 12.64 -18.01 7.73
CA GLY A 370 13.64 -19.08 7.92
C GLY A 370 14.75 -19.15 6.86
N ARG A 371 14.82 -18.17 5.96
CA ARG A 371 15.93 -18.02 5.00
C ARG A 371 16.59 -16.65 5.17
N PRO A 372 17.89 -16.52 4.86
CA PRO A 372 18.55 -15.21 4.85
C PRO A 372 17.82 -14.27 3.87
N SER A 373 17.63 -13.01 4.26
CA SER A 373 16.90 -12.05 3.43
C SER A 373 17.74 -11.59 2.25
N VAL A 374 17.11 -11.36 1.09
CA VAL A 374 17.75 -10.72 -0.06
C VAL A 374 17.48 -9.23 0.00
N ALA A 375 18.53 -8.43 -0.04
CA ALA A 375 18.46 -6.98 -0.23
C ALA A 375 18.70 -6.65 -1.70
N ALA A 376 17.96 -5.71 -2.24
CA ALA A 376 18.14 -5.21 -3.60
C ALA A 376 18.14 -3.68 -3.60
N VAL A 377 19.03 -3.09 -4.39
CA VAL A 377 19.16 -1.65 -4.59
C VAL A 377 19.17 -1.40 -6.10
N CYS A 378 18.30 -0.51 -6.55
CA CYS A 378 18.27 -0.08 -7.94
C CYS A 378 18.88 1.33 -8.07
N GLY A 379 19.58 1.59 -9.17
CA GLY A 379 20.23 2.87 -9.53
C GLY A 379 19.75 3.31 -10.91
N SER A 380 19.63 4.62 -11.16
CA SER A 380 19.06 5.15 -12.39
C SER A 380 20.24 5.53 -13.23
N MET A 381 20.15 5.19 -14.49
CA MET A 381 21.27 5.22 -15.40
C MET A 381 21.17 6.40 -16.37
N ASP A 382 20.14 7.25 -16.20
CA ASP A 382 19.86 8.39 -17.05
C ASP A 382 19.04 9.48 -16.35
N ASP A 383 19.22 10.72 -16.77
CA ASP A 383 18.54 11.89 -16.20
C ASP A 383 17.02 11.88 -16.42
N THR A 384 16.53 11.05 -17.35
CA THR A 384 15.09 10.88 -17.59
C THR A 384 14.45 9.84 -16.68
N VAL A 385 15.24 9.17 -15.84
CA VAL A 385 14.77 8.21 -14.84
C VAL A 385 13.95 7.08 -15.48
N THR A 386 14.42 6.59 -16.62
CA THR A 386 13.75 5.54 -17.42
C THR A 386 14.56 4.27 -17.54
N ASP A 387 15.87 4.33 -17.31
CA ASP A 387 16.79 3.21 -17.33
C ASP A 387 17.34 2.96 -15.92
N TYR A 388 17.34 1.70 -15.50
CA TYR A 388 17.67 1.29 -14.14
C TYR A 388 18.57 0.06 -14.16
N ALA A 389 19.62 0.10 -13.35
CA ALA A 389 20.37 -1.10 -13.00
C ALA A 389 20.02 -1.54 -11.58
N CYS A 390 20.14 -2.84 -11.30
CA CYS A 390 19.89 -3.43 -9.99
C CYS A 390 21.14 -4.15 -9.48
N ARG A 391 21.36 -4.07 -8.18
CA ARG A 391 22.29 -4.92 -7.42
C ARG A 391 21.52 -5.60 -6.31
N TYR A 392 21.84 -6.86 -6.04
CA TYR A 392 21.25 -7.60 -4.95
C TYR A 392 22.30 -8.39 -4.19
N ARG A 393 22.08 -8.56 -2.89
CA ARG A 393 22.94 -9.31 -1.98
C ARG A 393 22.08 -10.13 -1.02
N MET A 394 22.57 -11.30 -0.65
CA MET A 394 21.97 -12.06 0.45
C MET A 394 22.61 -11.57 1.75
N ASN A 395 21.78 -11.22 2.73
CA ASN A 395 22.26 -10.89 4.07
C ASN A 395 22.83 -12.15 4.72
N GLU A 396 23.95 -12.00 5.42
CA GLU A 396 24.64 -13.10 6.08
C GLU A 396 24.03 -13.35 7.46
N LYS A 397 23.66 -12.29 8.19
CA LYS A 397 23.02 -12.44 9.50
C LYS A 397 21.52 -12.72 9.37
N LEU A 398 21.09 -13.80 10.00
CA LEU A 398 19.67 -14.07 10.24
C LEU A 398 19.15 -13.11 11.32
N ARG A 399 18.77 -11.89 10.91
CA ARG A 399 18.10 -10.94 11.79
C ARG A 399 16.59 -11.16 11.72
N HIS A 400 15.96 -11.47 12.85
CA HIS A 400 14.50 -11.60 12.95
C HIS A 400 13.81 -10.25 13.20
N ASP A 401 14.54 -9.28 13.77
CA ASP A 401 13.95 -8.08 14.35
C ASP A 401 14.37 -6.78 13.66
N VAL A 402 15.43 -6.81 12.84
CA VAL A 402 15.95 -5.63 12.14
C VAL A 402 16.24 -5.92 10.68
N ASP A 403 15.58 -5.15 9.80
CA ASP A 403 15.76 -5.24 8.36
C ASP A 403 16.89 -4.29 7.95
N ILE A 404 18.16 -4.70 8.14
CA ILE A 404 19.36 -3.94 7.69
C ILE A 404 19.86 -4.47 6.34
N ILE A 405 20.35 -3.56 5.48
CA ILE A 405 21.06 -3.87 4.24
C ILE A 405 22.57 -3.90 4.52
N GLU A 406 23.13 -5.10 4.70
CA GLU A 406 24.52 -5.25 5.19
C GLU A 406 25.59 -4.74 4.21
N LYS A 407 25.39 -4.93 2.90
CA LYS A 407 26.32 -4.52 1.84
C LYS A 407 25.75 -3.36 1.02
N LEU A 408 25.09 -2.42 1.68
CA LEU A 408 24.48 -1.26 1.02
C LEU A 408 25.52 -0.45 0.26
N ASN A 409 26.62 -0.13 0.93
CA ASN A 409 27.69 0.71 0.41
C ASN A 409 28.26 0.15 -0.90
N ASP A 410 28.63 -1.13 -0.91
CA ASP A 410 29.14 -1.83 -2.11
C ASP A 410 28.16 -1.73 -3.28
N MET A 411 26.87 -2.02 -3.03
CA MET A 411 25.84 -1.96 -4.06
C MET A 411 25.65 -0.54 -4.61
N VAL A 412 25.75 0.50 -3.76
CA VAL A 412 25.63 1.89 -4.20
C VAL A 412 26.84 2.29 -5.05
N ILE A 413 28.06 1.93 -4.64
CA ILE A 413 29.28 2.22 -5.42
C ILE A 413 29.23 1.53 -6.79
N GLU A 414 28.87 0.26 -6.84
CA GLU A 414 28.73 -0.47 -8.12
C GLU A 414 27.69 0.14 -9.06
N LEU A 415 26.65 0.79 -8.51
CA LEU A 415 25.64 1.50 -9.29
C LEU A 415 26.15 2.86 -9.77
N LEU A 416 26.93 3.57 -8.96
CA LEU A 416 27.56 4.84 -9.33
C LEU A 416 28.61 4.65 -10.43
N GLU A 417 29.44 3.63 -10.32
CA GLU A 417 30.40 3.26 -11.36
C GLU A 417 29.68 2.92 -12.68
N GLN A 418 28.58 2.17 -12.60
CA GLN A 418 27.78 1.87 -13.80
C GLN A 418 27.09 3.11 -14.39
N HIS A 419 26.66 4.04 -13.54
CA HIS A 419 26.07 5.31 -13.97
C HIS A 419 27.12 6.17 -14.69
N GLU A 420 28.33 6.30 -14.14
CA GLU A 420 29.43 7.05 -14.74
C GLU A 420 29.81 6.49 -16.13
N ILE A 421 29.85 5.16 -16.28
CA ILE A 421 30.07 4.53 -17.59
C ILE A 421 29.01 4.95 -18.63
N LYS A 422 27.77 5.22 -18.19
CA LYS A 422 26.64 5.57 -19.09
C LYS A 422 26.46 7.08 -19.32
N GLN A 423 26.57 7.90 -18.28
CA GLN A 423 26.31 9.35 -18.32
C GLN A 423 27.59 10.21 -18.32
N THR A 424 28.77 9.59 -18.38
CA THR A 424 30.12 10.21 -18.31
C THR A 424 30.45 10.95 -17.01
N ASN A 425 29.45 11.36 -16.21
CA ASN A 425 29.61 12.07 -14.95
C ASN A 425 28.92 11.32 -13.81
N LEU A 426 29.37 11.56 -12.59
CA LEU A 426 28.67 11.15 -11.38
C LEU A 426 27.60 12.18 -10.98
N PRO A 427 26.52 11.75 -10.30
CA PRO A 427 25.44 12.65 -9.93
C PRO A 427 25.81 13.59 -8.77
N ASP A 428 25.49 14.87 -8.90
CA ASP A 428 25.68 15.87 -7.81
C ASP A 428 24.69 15.69 -6.64
N GLN A 429 23.58 14.99 -6.87
CA GLN A 429 22.53 14.75 -5.90
C GLN A 429 22.02 13.31 -5.99
N ILE A 430 21.84 12.68 -4.82
CA ILE A 430 21.32 11.32 -4.67
C ILE A 430 20.06 11.39 -3.81
N VAL A 431 18.93 10.92 -4.35
CA VAL A 431 17.69 10.69 -3.58
C VAL A 431 17.53 9.19 -3.35
N PHE A 432 17.61 8.77 -2.10
CA PHE A 432 17.58 7.38 -1.70
C PHE A 432 16.26 7.04 -1.01
N TYR A 433 15.48 6.14 -1.60
CA TYR A 433 14.20 5.69 -1.05
C TYR A 433 14.35 4.31 -0.39
N ARG A 434 14.10 4.25 0.91
CA ARG A 434 14.29 3.06 1.75
C ARG A 434 12.95 2.49 2.21
N ASP A 435 12.48 1.43 1.56
CA ASP A 435 11.25 0.71 1.97
C ASP A 435 11.54 -0.32 3.08
N GLY A 436 10.56 -0.61 3.92
CA GLY A 436 10.59 -1.76 4.84
C GLY A 436 11.22 -1.52 6.20
N VAL A 437 11.44 -0.26 6.60
CA VAL A 437 11.99 0.09 7.92
C VAL A 437 10.86 0.50 8.86
N GLY A 438 10.76 -0.17 10.01
CA GLY A 438 9.85 0.22 11.08
C GLY A 438 10.38 1.41 11.89
N GLU A 439 9.49 2.21 12.51
CA GLU A 439 9.86 3.37 13.34
C GLU A 439 10.90 3.02 14.43
N THR A 440 10.81 1.83 15.00
CA THR A 440 11.74 1.37 16.05
C THR A 440 13.15 1.04 15.55
N GLN A 441 13.37 1.05 14.25
CA GLN A 441 14.64 0.70 13.60
C GLN A 441 15.35 1.94 13.03
N PHE A 442 14.78 3.15 13.19
CA PHE A 442 15.35 4.37 12.61
C PHE A 442 16.77 4.63 13.12
N ASP A 443 16.99 4.58 14.43
CA ASP A 443 18.32 4.77 15.02
C ASP A 443 19.32 3.75 14.46
N THR A 444 18.92 2.48 14.31
CA THR A 444 19.77 1.42 13.75
C THR A 444 20.06 1.64 12.27
N VAL A 445 19.09 2.08 11.48
CA VAL A 445 19.31 2.38 10.05
C VAL A 445 20.21 3.60 9.89
N ILE A 446 20.09 4.61 10.75
CA ILE A 446 20.99 5.77 10.75
C ILE A 446 22.43 5.30 10.99
N SER A 447 22.66 4.51 12.05
CA SER A 447 24.01 4.08 12.43
C SER A 447 24.61 2.98 11.54
N GLU A 448 23.81 2.01 11.08
CA GLU A 448 24.30 0.85 10.32
C GLU A 448 24.21 1.03 8.80
N GLU A 449 23.36 1.92 8.27
CA GLU A 449 23.21 2.15 6.82
C GLU A 449 23.63 3.56 6.40
N LEU A 450 23.09 4.61 7.02
CA LEU A 450 23.23 5.98 6.53
C LEU A 450 24.61 6.58 6.81
N GLU A 451 25.09 6.51 8.05
CA GLU A 451 26.41 7.03 8.42
C GLU A 451 27.54 6.36 7.61
N PRO A 452 27.62 5.01 7.51
CA PRO A 452 28.62 4.36 6.67
C PRO A 452 28.51 4.72 5.19
N LEU A 453 27.28 4.92 4.69
CA LEU A 453 27.06 5.31 3.31
C LEU A 453 27.58 6.72 3.03
N LEU A 454 27.37 7.67 3.95
CA LEU A 454 27.91 9.03 3.83
C LEU A 454 29.44 9.02 3.72
N ASP A 455 30.12 8.29 4.61
CA ASP A 455 31.57 8.15 4.57
C ASP A 455 32.04 7.50 3.26
N THR A 456 31.33 6.48 2.79
CA THR A 456 31.65 5.78 1.53
C THR A 456 31.50 6.71 0.33
N LEU A 457 30.43 7.50 0.26
CA LEU A 457 30.19 8.46 -0.80
C LEU A 457 31.25 9.57 -0.78
N GLU A 458 31.56 10.12 0.39
CA GLU A 458 32.60 11.13 0.54
C GLU A 458 33.96 10.62 0.03
N ASN A 459 34.35 9.41 0.43
CA ASN A 459 35.60 8.80 -0.01
C ASN A 459 35.62 8.52 -1.53
N HIS A 460 34.51 8.01 -2.09
CA HIS A 460 34.43 7.73 -3.53
C HIS A 460 34.53 9.00 -4.38
N TYR A 461 33.82 10.07 -4.02
CA TYR A 461 33.86 11.32 -4.79
C TYR A 461 35.20 12.04 -4.64
N LYS A 462 35.78 12.05 -3.42
CA LYS A 462 37.14 12.57 -3.21
C LYS A 462 38.20 11.82 -4.02
N SER A 463 38.08 10.50 -4.16
CA SER A 463 39.03 9.71 -4.97
C SER A 463 39.03 10.08 -6.45
N LYS A 464 38.00 10.79 -6.91
CA LYS A 464 37.82 11.28 -8.28
C LYS A 464 37.96 12.80 -8.39
N ASP A 465 38.47 13.46 -7.35
CA ASP A 465 38.58 14.93 -7.27
C ASP A 465 37.24 15.67 -7.48
N LEU A 466 36.13 15.06 -7.05
CA LEU A 466 34.78 15.61 -7.14
C LEU A 466 34.24 16.03 -5.76
N PRO A 467 33.35 17.04 -5.70
CA PRO A 467 32.65 17.38 -4.47
C PRO A 467 31.69 16.24 -4.05
N THR A 468 31.56 16.03 -2.73
CA THR A 468 30.62 15.05 -2.17
C THR A 468 29.18 15.37 -2.61
N PRO A 469 28.39 14.38 -3.05
CA PRO A 469 27.03 14.61 -3.53
C PRO A 469 26.09 14.95 -2.38
N LYS A 470 25.02 15.68 -2.68
CA LYS A 470 23.92 15.90 -1.72
C LYS A 470 23.08 14.63 -1.59
N LEU A 471 22.98 14.06 -0.39
CA LEU A 471 22.16 12.88 -0.13
C LEU A 471 20.84 13.24 0.58
N THR A 472 19.71 12.84 -0.02
CA THR A 472 18.39 12.86 0.63
C THR A 472 17.92 11.44 0.88
N PHE A 473 17.84 11.02 2.15
CA PHE A 473 17.43 9.67 2.54
C PHE A 473 15.99 9.64 3.03
N ILE A 474 15.10 8.94 2.32
CA ILE A 474 13.64 8.92 2.56
C ILE A 474 13.20 7.51 2.93
N ILE A 475 12.70 7.32 4.15
CA ILE A 475 12.10 6.05 4.56
C ILE A 475 10.65 5.98 4.06
N ILE A 476 10.32 4.94 3.29
CA ILE A 476 8.98 4.65 2.80
C ILE A 476 8.34 3.58 3.68
N GLN A 477 7.10 3.83 4.12
CA GLN A 477 6.30 2.85 4.87
C GLN A 477 4.95 2.64 4.18
N LYS A 478 4.78 1.50 3.50
CA LYS A 478 3.49 1.12 2.89
C LYS A 478 2.52 0.43 3.85
N ARG A 479 3.06 -0.32 4.84
CA ARG A 479 2.27 -1.16 5.76
C ARG A 479 2.07 -0.44 7.10
N HIS A 480 1.19 0.57 7.09
CA HIS A 480 0.78 1.31 8.28
C HIS A 480 -0.73 1.21 8.53
N HIS A 481 -1.18 1.61 9.71
CA HIS A 481 -2.60 1.59 10.10
C HIS A 481 -3.29 2.96 9.93
N ALA A 482 -2.62 3.97 9.38
CA ALA A 482 -3.25 5.24 9.04
C ALA A 482 -4.16 5.05 7.81
N SER A 483 -5.40 5.49 7.93
CA SER A 483 -6.40 5.45 6.86
C SER A 483 -7.05 6.82 6.69
N TYR A 484 -7.17 7.27 5.44
CA TYR A 484 -7.76 8.56 5.08
C TYR A 484 -8.88 8.35 4.07
N ALA A 485 -10.09 8.84 4.37
CA ALA A 485 -11.24 8.77 3.49
C ALA A 485 -11.68 10.16 3.02
N HIS A 486 -12.06 10.26 1.76
CA HIS A 486 -12.63 11.44 1.15
C HIS A 486 -14.07 11.21 0.74
N ASN A 487 -14.95 12.18 0.96
CA ASN A 487 -16.37 12.10 0.59
C ASN A 487 -16.60 12.14 -0.94
N ILE A 488 -15.59 12.55 -1.73
CA ILE A 488 -15.76 12.91 -3.15
C ILE A 488 -14.89 12.05 -4.10
N ALA A 489 -14.38 10.88 -3.70
CA ALA A 489 -13.57 10.10 -4.67
C ALA A 489 -14.38 9.61 -5.89
N ASN A 490 -15.72 9.74 -5.89
CA ASN A 490 -16.57 9.53 -7.07
C ASN A 490 -17.06 10.80 -7.79
N LEU A 491 -17.09 12.01 -7.22
CA LEU A 491 -17.46 13.22 -8.00
C LEU A 491 -16.30 13.78 -8.84
N ALA A 492 -15.07 13.29 -8.67
CA ALA A 492 -13.99 13.54 -9.61
C ALA A 492 -14.35 13.12 -11.07
N ARG A 493 -15.33 12.22 -11.25
CA ARG A 493 -15.92 11.89 -12.56
C ARG A 493 -16.69 13.05 -13.22
N TYR A 494 -17.08 14.09 -12.48
CA TYR A 494 -17.96 15.17 -12.96
C TYR A 494 -17.29 16.55 -12.99
N PHE A 495 -16.01 16.68 -12.61
CA PHE A 495 -15.30 17.97 -12.59
C PHE A 495 -14.52 18.27 -13.88
N VAL A 496 -14.71 17.51 -14.95
CA VAL A 496 -14.10 17.79 -16.25
C VAL A 496 -15.15 18.41 -17.16
N GLU A 497 -15.07 19.73 -17.36
CA GLU A 497 -15.71 20.38 -18.50
C GLU A 497 -15.03 19.86 -19.77
N TYR A 498 -15.79 19.15 -20.60
CA TYR A 498 -15.35 18.81 -21.95
C TYR A 498 -15.60 20.01 -22.85
N LYS A 499 -14.55 20.73 -23.25
CA LYS A 499 -14.64 21.59 -24.43
C LYS A 499 -14.45 20.69 -25.66
N PRO A 500 -15.45 20.53 -26.53
CA PRO A 500 -15.26 19.81 -27.76
C PRO A 500 -14.12 20.46 -28.55
N ILE A 501 -13.20 19.62 -29.04
CA ILE A 501 -12.18 20.04 -30.00
C ILE A 501 -12.95 20.44 -31.26
N GLU A 502 -12.96 21.73 -31.59
CA GLU A 502 -13.43 22.18 -32.89
C GLU A 502 -12.50 21.57 -33.94
N GLU A 503 -13.03 20.63 -34.74
CA GLU A 503 -12.33 20.16 -35.93
C GLU A 503 -12.11 21.35 -36.84
N SER A 504 -10.85 21.77 -36.96
CA SER A 504 -10.40 22.75 -37.92
C SER A 504 -10.81 22.28 -39.32
N GLN A 505 -11.77 22.97 -39.92
CA GLN A 505 -12.08 22.85 -41.33
C GLN A 505 -10.86 23.32 -42.13
N GLU A 506 -10.05 22.37 -42.61
CA GLU A 506 -9.11 22.65 -43.70
C GLU A 506 -9.65 22.14 -45.04
N ASN A 507 -9.46 23.02 -46.01
CA ASN A 507 -10.17 23.14 -47.27
C ASN A 507 -10.03 21.97 -48.25
N GLN A 508 -11.08 21.90 -49.08
CA GLN A 508 -11.23 21.15 -50.31
C GLN A 508 -10.03 21.28 -51.28
N GLY A 509 -9.68 20.16 -51.91
CA GLY A 509 -8.73 20.11 -53.02
C GLY A 509 -9.05 18.96 -53.99
N ASN A 510 -9.99 19.22 -54.91
CA ASN A 510 -10.10 18.75 -56.29
C ASN A 510 -9.45 17.40 -56.70
N GLN A 511 -10.27 16.44 -57.13
CA GLN A 511 -10.12 15.76 -58.43
C GLN A 511 -11.33 14.85 -58.73
N GLY A 512 -12.34 15.41 -59.42
CA GLY A 512 -13.45 14.68 -60.02
C GLY A 512 -13.40 14.75 -61.55
N GLY A 513 -12.83 13.72 -62.17
CA GLY A 513 -12.83 13.53 -63.61
C GLY A 513 -14.14 12.93 -64.13
N ARG A 514 -14.83 13.73 -64.95
CA ARG A 514 -15.82 13.44 -66.00
C ARG A 514 -16.32 11.99 -66.22
N GLY A 515 -17.65 11.88 -66.25
CA GLY A 515 -18.36 11.47 -67.49
C GLY A 515 -19.25 10.22 -67.42
N GLY A 516 -20.52 10.35 -67.86
CA GLY A 516 -21.23 9.20 -68.47
C GLY A 516 -22.69 8.94 -68.06
N ARG A 517 -23.60 9.73 -68.66
CA ARG A 517 -25.05 9.56 -68.84
C ARG A 517 -25.67 8.12 -68.91
N ARG A 518 -26.93 8.08 -68.41
CA ARG A 518 -28.17 7.39 -68.90
C ARG A 518 -28.38 5.89 -68.63
N GLY A 519 -29.33 5.60 -67.72
CA GLY A 519 -30.68 5.12 -68.06
C GLY A 519 -30.95 3.62 -68.25
N GLY A 520 -31.93 3.10 -67.50
CA GLY A 520 -33.02 2.28 -68.05
C GLY A 520 -33.06 0.77 -67.76
N ARG A 521 -34.19 0.36 -67.16
CA ARG A 521 -35.01 -0.87 -67.37
C ARG A 521 -34.38 -2.27 -67.20
N GLY A 522 -35.12 -3.13 -66.48
CA GLY A 522 -35.13 -4.57 -66.70
C GLY A 522 -35.68 -5.36 -65.51
N GLY A 523 -36.94 -5.79 -65.59
CA GLY A 523 -37.56 -6.73 -64.65
C GLY A 523 -37.59 -8.17 -65.18
N GLN A 524 -38.37 -9.00 -64.48
CA GLN A 524 -38.58 -10.47 -64.59
C GLN A 524 -37.55 -11.27 -63.79
N GLY A 525 -37.91 -12.04 -62.75
CA GLY A 525 -38.98 -13.06 -62.67
C GLY A 525 -38.26 -14.41 -62.59
N ASN A 526 -38.65 -15.46 -61.86
CA ASN A 526 -39.86 -15.79 -61.13
C ASN A 526 -39.61 -17.18 -60.46
N ARG A 527 -40.54 -17.63 -59.61
CA ARG A 527 -40.88 -19.04 -59.26
C ARG A 527 -40.15 -19.73 -58.10
N GLU A 528 -40.85 -19.94 -56.97
CA GLU A 528 -41.73 -21.10 -56.61
C GLU A 528 -40.86 -22.25 -56.06
N ASN A 529 -41.15 -23.06 -55.03
CA ASN A 529 -42.34 -23.40 -54.23
C ASN A 529 -41.83 -24.48 -53.20
N LEU A 530 -42.28 -24.54 -51.93
CA LEU A 530 -43.21 -25.54 -51.33
C LEU A 530 -42.58 -26.01 -49.99
N GLU A 531 -43.22 -25.75 -48.85
CA GLU A 531 -44.09 -26.65 -48.04
C GLU A 531 -43.37 -27.60 -47.07
N GLY A 532 -43.88 -27.66 -45.83
CA GLY A 532 -43.55 -28.73 -44.86
C GLY A 532 -43.87 -28.43 -43.39
N ASN A 533 -45.15 -28.51 -43.02
CA ASN A 533 -45.66 -28.57 -41.63
C ASN A 533 -45.25 -29.86 -40.89
N ARG A 534 -45.02 -29.80 -39.57
CA ARG A 534 -45.71 -30.61 -38.51
C ARG A 534 -45.04 -30.52 -37.11
N ASP A 535 -45.85 -30.02 -36.17
CA ASP A 535 -46.25 -30.55 -34.85
C ASP A 535 -45.27 -30.88 -33.69
N ASP A 536 -45.73 -30.35 -32.53
CA ASP A 536 -45.90 -30.97 -31.21
C ASP A 536 -44.85 -30.83 -30.07
N ARG A 537 -45.25 -29.99 -29.10
CA ARG A 537 -45.31 -30.17 -27.63
C ARG A 537 -44.06 -30.70 -26.89
N ARG A 538 -43.54 -29.85 -25.99
CA ARG A 538 -43.60 -30.08 -24.52
C ARG A 538 -43.09 -28.89 -23.69
N ASN A 539 -43.95 -28.42 -22.78
CA ASN A 539 -43.63 -27.61 -21.61
C ASN A 539 -42.48 -28.19 -20.78
N ARG A 540 -41.52 -27.35 -20.36
CA ARG A 540 -40.94 -27.35 -19.01
C ARG A 540 -40.47 -25.94 -18.65
N ASP A 541 -40.96 -25.48 -17.51
CA ASP A 541 -40.59 -24.24 -16.85
C ASP A 541 -39.10 -24.21 -16.50
N ASP A 542 -38.44 -23.09 -16.81
CA ASP A 542 -37.18 -22.68 -16.18
C ASP A 542 -37.20 -21.15 -16.02
N ASN A 543 -37.81 -20.71 -14.91
CA ASN A 543 -37.72 -19.33 -14.42
C ASN A 543 -36.29 -19.09 -13.89
N ASN A 544 -35.40 -18.64 -14.76
CA ASN A 544 -34.11 -18.03 -14.39
C ASN A 544 -33.86 -16.78 -15.26
N LEU A 545 -34.60 -15.70 -14.97
CA LEU A 545 -34.33 -14.37 -15.51
C LEU A 545 -33.00 -13.85 -14.92
N ARG A 546 -31.92 -13.98 -15.68
CA ARG A 546 -30.71 -13.17 -15.48
C ARG A 546 -31.08 -11.69 -15.68
N PRO A 547 -30.61 -10.74 -14.84
CA PRO A 547 -30.83 -9.33 -15.12
C PRO A 547 -30.17 -8.95 -16.45
N PRO A 548 -30.80 -8.09 -17.27
CA PRO A 548 -30.22 -7.62 -18.52
C PRO A 548 -28.92 -6.87 -18.23
N ARG A 549 -27.91 -7.07 -19.09
CA ARG A 549 -26.67 -6.29 -19.03
C ARG A 549 -27.01 -4.82 -19.30
N PRO A 550 -26.42 -3.85 -18.56
CA PRO A 550 -26.64 -2.45 -18.86
C PRO A 550 -26.09 -2.14 -20.26
N GLU A 551 -26.93 -1.53 -21.09
CA GLU A 551 -26.55 -1.00 -22.40
C GLU A 551 -25.49 0.09 -22.23
N TYR A 552 -24.49 0.10 -23.11
CA TYR A 552 -23.49 1.15 -23.16
C TYR A 552 -24.19 2.48 -23.47
N VAL A 553 -23.91 3.50 -22.65
CA VAL A 553 -24.48 4.85 -22.78
C VAL A 553 -24.03 5.45 -24.12
N GLN A 554 -24.89 5.35 -25.12
CA GLN A 554 -24.90 6.24 -26.28
C GLN A 554 -25.78 7.44 -25.91
N ASP A 555 -25.35 8.63 -26.27
CA ASP A 555 -25.94 9.94 -25.96
C ASP A 555 -25.57 10.51 -24.59
N GLY A 556 -24.55 11.37 -24.60
CA GLY A 556 -24.16 12.21 -23.47
C GLY A 556 -25.31 13.14 -23.06
N LYS A 557 -26.09 12.73 -22.06
CA LYS A 557 -26.95 13.63 -21.31
C LYS A 557 -26.17 14.26 -20.16
N THR A 558 -26.18 15.59 -20.11
CA THR A 558 -25.73 16.38 -18.97
C THR A 558 -26.59 16.04 -17.75
N LEU A 559 -25.96 15.56 -16.68
CA LEU A 559 -26.60 15.42 -15.36
C LEU A 559 -26.11 16.56 -14.48
N ILE A 560 -27.01 17.47 -14.13
CA ILE A 560 -26.78 18.45 -13.07
C ILE A 560 -26.85 17.68 -11.74
N ALA A 561 -25.82 17.79 -10.91
CA ALA A 561 -25.79 17.17 -9.59
C ALA A 561 -26.95 17.68 -8.73
N ASP A 562 -27.97 16.85 -8.51
CA ASP A 562 -29.02 17.10 -7.53
C ASP A 562 -28.47 16.74 -6.13
N SER A 563 -28.71 17.63 -5.17
CA SER A 563 -28.46 17.52 -3.72
C SER A 563 -28.97 16.22 -3.04
N LYS A 564 -29.65 15.34 -3.77
CA LYS A 564 -30.27 14.10 -3.29
C LYS A 564 -29.47 12.82 -3.58
N ILE A 565 -28.29 12.89 -4.21
CA ILE A 565 -27.44 11.72 -4.43
C ILE A 565 -26.75 11.35 -3.10
N GLU A 566 -26.98 10.12 -2.60
CA GLU A 566 -26.38 9.64 -1.37
C GLU A 566 -24.84 9.59 -1.46
N ASN A 567 -24.19 10.36 -0.57
CA ASN A 567 -22.74 10.46 -0.44
C ASN A 567 -22.08 9.12 -0.02
N GLU A 568 -21.19 8.59 -0.87
CA GLU A 568 -20.31 7.45 -0.54
C GLU A 568 -18.87 7.94 -0.28
N LYS A 569 -18.32 7.66 0.91
CA LYS A 569 -16.91 7.93 1.28
C LYS A 569 -15.98 6.88 0.66
N PHE A 570 -14.78 7.28 0.22
CA PHE A 570 -13.76 6.40 -0.37
C PHE A 570 -12.34 6.64 0.19
N PHE A 571 -11.44 5.64 0.20
CA PHE A 571 -10.03 5.84 0.60
C PHE A 571 -9.26 6.58 -0.49
N LEU A 572 -8.37 7.49 -0.08
CA LEU A 572 -7.33 8.08 -0.93
C LEU A 572 -6.03 7.29 -0.86
#